data_AF-A0A8T0HD05-F1
#
_entry.id   AF-A0A8T0HD05-F1
#
_cell.length_a   1.000
_cell.length_b   1.000
_cell.length_c   1.000
_cell.angle_alpha   90.00
_cell.angle_beta   90.00
_cell.angle_gamma   90.00
#
_symmetry.space_group_name_H-M   'P 1'
#
loop_
_entity.id
_entity.type
_entity.pdbx_description
1 polymer ?
#
loop_
_entity_poly.entity_id
_entity_poly.type
_entity_poly.pdbx_seq_one_letter_code
_entity_poly.pdbx_strand_id
1 'polypeptide(L)'
;MDDGTLRHWSQSMHVKGRDFFHVFNSSVSLPPSITSAINKLQESGGNGSRKDWRRPLLATILPPCAASASFLCSLALAQGAGKLLRVSCATPVVAPILGGIAVAAASATAAQVSFTVRRICESNGRFEKLELISREKALFYALFGLVAYKVLGGRVRNVMPSNVIRPGAHAHSSIPARGVRYANDVESGLIKDLFKRYGCHHCGRRQGAAIADHMPANMLAKEAMAGNFFTRLLGKQIIVEQRLYPQCLPCSKLQSTALRHGKHSLVFHYHRGIPQPPAWTGFCIGALQIQEDEHPQYSNSSYRR
;
A
#
# COMPACT_ATOMS: atom_id res chain seq x y z
N MET A 1 23.59 -55.38 8.74
CA MET A 1 23.36 -55.04 7.33
C MET A 1 21.87 -55.17 7.13
N ASP A 2 21.15 -54.06 7.12
CA ASP A 2 19.73 -53.99 6.75
C ASP A 2 19.42 -52.55 6.36
N ASP A 3 19.10 -52.38 5.08
CA ASP A 3 18.77 -51.11 4.42
C ASP A 3 17.37 -50.65 4.82
N GLY A 4 17.31 -49.70 5.75
CA GLY A 4 16.09 -48.99 6.12
C GLY A 4 15.81 -47.81 5.18
N THR A 5 15.24 -48.09 4.02
CA THR A 5 14.73 -47.09 3.07
C THR A 5 13.72 -46.13 3.74
N LEU A 6 14.15 -44.89 3.96
CA LEU A 6 13.29 -43.79 4.39
C LEU A 6 12.43 -43.32 3.20
N ARG A 7 11.12 -43.58 3.31
CA ARG A 7 10.10 -43.12 2.36
C ARG A 7 10.01 -41.60 2.40
N HIS A 8 10.45 -40.99 1.31
CA HIS A 8 10.41 -39.57 1.02
C HIS A 8 8.95 -39.13 0.80
N TRP A 9 8.27 -38.61 1.83
CA TRP A 9 6.99 -37.91 1.67
C TRP A 9 7.24 -36.50 1.11
N SER A 10 7.46 -36.43 -0.20
CA SER A 10 7.32 -35.20 -0.98
C SER A 10 5.83 -35.03 -1.30
N GLN A 11 5.06 -34.41 -0.41
CA GLN A 11 3.81 -33.78 -0.82
C GLN A 11 4.16 -32.47 -1.52
N SER A 12 4.36 -32.59 -2.84
CA SER A 12 4.32 -31.46 -3.76
C SER A 12 2.93 -30.83 -3.67
N MET A 13 2.79 -29.77 -2.87
CA MET A 13 1.65 -28.86 -3.02
C MET A 13 1.85 -28.10 -4.33
N HIS A 14 1.34 -28.71 -5.40
CA HIS A 14 1.06 -28.04 -6.66
C HIS A 14 -0.04 -27.00 -6.40
N VAL A 15 0.36 -25.81 -5.94
CA VAL A 15 -0.50 -24.64 -5.97
C VAL A 15 -0.67 -24.25 -7.44
N LYS A 16 -1.74 -24.74 -8.07
CA LYS A 16 -2.29 -24.17 -9.31
C LYS A 16 -2.70 -22.74 -9.02
N GLY A 17 -1.75 -21.83 -9.17
CA GLY A 17 -1.94 -20.38 -9.08
C GLY A 17 -1.38 -19.74 -10.33
N ARG A 18 -1.85 -20.18 -11.50
CA ARG A 18 -1.48 -19.63 -12.81
C ARG A 18 -2.71 -19.35 -13.69
N ASP A 19 -3.82 -18.92 -13.10
CA ASP A 19 -5.02 -18.52 -13.85
C ASP A 19 -5.41 -17.04 -13.68
N PHE A 20 -4.51 -16.18 -13.19
CA PHE A 20 -4.81 -14.75 -13.03
C PHE A 20 -4.29 -13.84 -14.17
N PHE A 21 -3.70 -14.40 -15.23
CA PHE A 21 -3.12 -13.60 -16.32
C PHE A 21 -3.77 -13.78 -17.70
N HIS A 22 -4.86 -14.55 -17.82
CA HIS A 22 -5.57 -14.72 -19.10
C HIS A 22 -6.88 -13.92 -19.22
N VAL A 23 -7.18 -12.99 -18.32
CA VAL A 23 -8.44 -12.19 -18.35
C VAL A 23 -8.36 -10.95 -19.26
N PHE A 24 -7.21 -10.64 -19.88
CA PHE A 24 -7.10 -9.49 -20.79
C PHE A 24 -6.64 -9.91 -22.19
N ASN A 25 -7.45 -10.73 -22.86
CA ASN A 25 -7.36 -10.88 -24.33
C ASN A 25 -8.70 -10.63 -25.03
N SER A 26 -9.57 -9.86 -24.38
CA SER A 26 -10.66 -9.14 -25.03
C SER A 26 -10.14 -7.74 -25.33
N SER A 27 -10.24 -7.30 -26.58
CA SER A 27 -10.00 -5.93 -27.02
C SER A 27 -10.81 -4.96 -26.16
N VAL A 28 -10.23 -4.48 -25.07
CA VAL A 28 -10.83 -3.44 -24.24
C VAL A 28 -10.84 -2.19 -25.10
N SER A 29 -12.03 -1.78 -25.52
CA SER A 29 -12.24 -0.48 -26.15
C SER A 29 -11.68 0.58 -25.21
N LEU A 30 -10.63 1.27 -25.68
CA LEU A 30 -10.03 2.36 -24.92
C LEU A 30 -11.12 3.38 -24.57
N PRO A 31 -11.08 3.98 -23.38
CA PRO A 31 -11.97 5.06 -23.01
C PRO A 31 -12.00 6.12 -24.12
N PRO A 32 -13.17 6.72 -24.43
CA PRO A 32 -13.30 7.73 -25.48
C PRO A 32 -12.29 8.88 -25.35
N SER A 33 -11.85 9.19 -24.13
CA SER A 33 -10.80 10.19 -23.86
C SER A 33 -9.43 9.81 -24.41
N ILE A 34 -9.03 8.53 -24.30
CA ILE A 34 -7.77 8.03 -24.84
C ILE A 34 -7.87 7.93 -26.37
N THR A 35 -8.99 7.44 -26.88
CA THR A 35 -9.22 7.34 -28.33
C THR A 35 -9.29 8.73 -28.99
N SER A 36 -9.95 9.70 -28.35
CA SER A 36 -9.96 11.11 -28.77
C SER A 36 -8.57 11.73 -28.71
N ALA A 37 -7.77 11.43 -27.68
CA ALA A 37 -6.38 11.89 -27.61
C ALA A 37 -5.55 11.30 -28.77
N ILE A 38 -5.68 10.00 -29.03
CA ILE A 38 -5.01 9.32 -30.15
C ILE A 38 -5.45 9.87 -31.51
N ASN A 39 -6.74 10.13 -31.70
CA ASN A 39 -7.25 10.67 -32.97
C ASN A 39 -6.84 12.14 -33.18
N LYS A 40 -6.86 12.98 -32.13
CA LYS A 40 -6.32 14.36 -32.19
C LYS A 40 -4.82 14.38 -32.45
N LEU A 41 -4.10 13.39 -31.91
CA LEU A 41 -2.70 13.15 -32.22
C LEU A 41 -2.57 12.82 -33.72
N GLN A 42 -3.38 11.93 -34.27
CA GLN A 42 -3.29 11.47 -35.67
C GLN A 42 -3.68 12.54 -36.72
N GLU A 43 -4.76 13.31 -36.49
CA GLU A 43 -5.21 14.41 -37.37
C GLU A 43 -4.23 15.58 -37.41
N SER A 44 -3.39 15.69 -36.38
CA SER A 44 -2.33 16.69 -36.35
C SER A 44 -1.19 16.41 -37.35
N GLY A 45 -1.15 15.27 -38.04
CA GLY A 45 -0.03 14.87 -38.91
C GLY A 45 0.11 15.59 -40.28
N GLY A 46 -0.85 16.42 -40.70
CA GLY A 46 -0.79 17.13 -41.98
C GLY A 46 0.00 18.45 -41.90
N ASN A 47 1.00 18.61 -42.77
CA ASN A 47 1.87 19.78 -43.01
C ASN A 47 3.01 20.09 -42.03
N GLY A 48 4.19 19.54 -42.35
CA GLY A 48 5.45 20.30 -42.59
C GLY A 48 6.22 20.95 -41.43
N SER A 49 5.58 21.28 -40.31
CA SER A 49 6.26 21.81 -39.13
C SER A 49 6.51 20.67 -38.15
N ARG A 50 7.73 20.53 -37.60
CA ARG A 50 8.05 19.59 -36.50
C ARG A 50 7.11 19.86 -35.32
N LYS A 51 5.93 19.24 -35.33
CA LYS A 51 4.91 19.42 -34.29
C LYS A 51 5.49 18.91 -32.97
N ASP A 52 5.43 19.76 -31.96
CA ASP A 52 5.97 19.51 -30.62
C ASP A 52 5.06 18.54 -29.86
N TRP A 53 5.10 17.25 -30.23
CA TRP A 53 4.38 16.14 -29.60
C TRP A 53 4.64 16.00 -28.10
N ARG A 54 5.67 16.67 -27.58
CA ARG A 54 6.05 16.66 -26.18
C ARG A 54 4.94 17.26 -25.31
N ARG A 55 4.23 18.29 -25.79
CA ARG A 55 3.20 19.00 -25.01
C ARG A 55 1.98 18.13 -24.65
N PRO A 56 1.27 17.50 -25.61
CA PRO A 56 0.13 16.64 -25.25
C PRO A 56 0.58 15.42 -24.43
N LEU A 57 1.78 14.90 -24.69
CA LEU A 57 2.34 13.79 -23.92
C LEU A 57 2.60 14.20 -22.46
N LEU A 58 3.23 15.35 -22.23
CA LEU A 58 3.49 15.90 -20.90
C LEU A 58 2.18 16.19 -20.16
N ALA A 59 1.19 16.79 -20.82
CA ALA A 59 -0.12 17.05 -20.23
C ALA A 59 -0.89 15.77 -19.85
N THR A 60 -0.57 14.64 -20.48
CA THR A 60 -1.19 13.34 -20.19
C THR A 60 -0.47 12.59 -19.08
N ILE A 61 0.88 12.60 -19.05
CA ILE A 61 1.68 11.79 -18.12
C ILE A 61 1.98 12.53 -16.82
N LEU A 62 2.22 13.84 -16.87
CA LEU A 62 2.68 14.60 -15.72
C LEU A 62 1.62 14.68 -14.59
N PRO A 63 0.32 14.91 -14.86
CA PRO A 63 -0.69 14.98 -13.80
C PRO A 63 -0.85 13.65 -13.02
N PRO A 64 -0.99 12.46 -13.65
CA PRO A 64 -0.99 11.18 -12.95
C PRO A 64 0.26 10.93 -12.10
N CYS A 65 1.44 11.27 -12.61
CA CYS A 65 2.69 11.14 -11.86
C CYS A 65 2.73 12.06 -10.63
N ALA A 66 2.30 13.31 -10.78
CA ALA A 66 2.22 14.26 -9.68
C ALA A 66 1.15 13.85 -8.63
N ALA A 67 0.02 13.32 -9.08
CA ALA A 67 -1.02 12.74 -8.22
C ALA A 67 -0.50 11.53 -7.43
N SER A 68 0.25 10.63 -8.07
CA SER A 68 0.92 9.51 -7.41
C SER A 68 1.91 9.95 -6.35
N ALA A 69 2.78 10.92 -6.66
CA ALA A 69 3.77 11.45 -5.73
C ALA A 69 3.13 12.15 -4.53
N SER A 70 2.12 13.00 -4.76
CA SER A 70 1.38 13.69 -3.70
C SER A 70 0.63 12.71 -2.81
N PHE A 71 -0.04 11.70 -3.38
CA PHE A 71 -0.71 10.64 -2.62
C PHE A 71 0.26 9.92 -1.67
N LEU A 72 1.43 9.51 -2.17
CA LEU A 72 2.48 8.87 -1.35
C LEU A 72 2.98 9.79 -0.23
N CYS A 73 3.18 11.07 -0.52
CA CYS A 73 3.58 12.07 0.46
C CYS A 73 2.52 12.23 1.56
N SER A 74 1.24 12.35 1.20
CA SER A 74 0.13 12.44 2.15
C SER A 74 0.04 11.21 3.06
N LEU A 75 0.23 10.01 2.51
CA LEU A 75 0.28 8.80 3.35
C LEU A 75 1.52 8.76 4.26
N ALA A 76 2.67 9.26 3.81
CA ALA A 76 3.86 9.41 4.63
C ALA A 76 3.62 10.33 5.83
N LEU A 77 2.95 11.47 5.61
CA LEU A 77 2.51 12.37 6.67
C LEU A 77 1.53 11.68 7.63
N ALA A 78 0.58 10.90 7.11
CA ALA A 78 -0.34 10.12 7.94
C ALA A 78 0.38 9.08 8.82
N GLN A 79 1.47 8.46 8.36
CA GLN A 79 2.30 7.62 9.21
C GLN A 79 3.01 8.41 10.30
N GLY A 80 3.54 9.59 9.97
CA GLY A 80 4.13 10.51 10.93
C GLY A 80 3.13 10.84 12.05
N ALA A 81 1.92 11.24 11.67
CA ALA A 81 0.82 11.50 12.61
C ALA A 81 0.48 10.25 13.44
N GLY A 82 0.33 9.08 12.82
CA GLY A 82 0.07 7.83 13.53
C GLY A 82 1.17 7.50 14.54
N LYS A 83 2.44 7.77 14.21
CA LYS A 83 3.57 7.58 15.12
C LYS A 83 3.50 8.53 16.32
N LEU A 84 3.19 9.81 16.10
CA LEU A 84 3.01 10.80 17.17
C LEU A 84 1.85 10.41 18.11
N LEU A 85 0.74 9.95 17.53
CA LEU A 85 -0.45 9.50 18.27
C LEU A 85 -0.30 8.09 18.86
N ARG A 86 0.85 7.43 18.68
CA ARG A 86 1.11 6.03 19.08
C ARG A 86 0.10 5.02 18.51
N VAL A 87 -0.54 5.34 17.39
CA VAL A 87 -1.42 4.44 16.66
C VAL A 87 -0.58 3.59 15.73
N SER A 88 -0.71 2.26 15.87
CA SER A 88 -0.03 1.30 14.99
C SER A 88 -1.01 0.53 14.15
N CYS A 89 -0.55 -0.09 13.06
CA CYS A 89 -1.35 -0.99 12.21
C CYS A 89 -1.97 -2.17 12.97
N ALA A 90 -1.48 -2.46 14.19
CA ALA A 90 -1.98 -3.51 15.07
C ALA A 90 -3.07 -3.03 16.06
N THR A 91 -3.54 -1.78 15.95
CA THR A 91 -4.71 -1.27 16.69
C THR A 91 -5.97 -1.56 15.87
N PRO A 92 -6.82 -2.53 16.28
CA PRO A 92 -7.80 -3.16 15.39
C PRO A 92 -8.90 -2.20 14.91
N VAL A 93 -9.27 -1.21 15.71
CA VAL A 93 -10.33 -0.25 15.41
C VAL A 93 -9.76 1.09 14.92
N VAL A 94 -8.80 1.65 15.66
CA VAL A 94 -8.27 2.98 15.38
C VAL A 94 -7.47 3.03 14.07
N ALA A 95 -6.63 2.01 13.79
CA ALA A 95 -5.82 2.01 12.57
C ALA A 95 -6.63 1.98 11.27
N PRO A 96 -7.66 1.12 11.09
CA PRO A 96 -8.45 1.16 9.86
C PRO A 96 -9.25 2.45 9.71
N ILE A 97 -9.75 3.05 10.80
CA ILE A 97 -10.47 4.35 10.75
C ILE A 97 -9.51 5.45 10.29
N LEU A 98 -8.39 5.66 11.01
CA LEU A 98 -7.43 6.70 10.66
C LEU A 98 -6.77 6.43 9.29
N GLY A 99 -6.52 5.17 8.97
CA GLY A 99 -6.01 4.77 7.66
C GLY A 99 -6.99 5.04 6.52
N GLY A 100 -8.29 4.83 6.74
CA GLY A 100 -9.34 5.18 5.78
C GLY A 100 -9.43 6.68 5.55
N ILE A 101 -9.47 7.47 6.64
CA ILE A 101 -9.45 8.94 6.57
C ILE A 101 -8.20 9.43 5.83
N ALA A 102 -7.03 8.86 6.14
CA ALA A 102 -5.78 9.21 5.48
C ALA A 102 -5.80 8.92 3.98
N VAL A 103 -6.32 7.76 3.55
CA VAL A 103 -6.47 7.42 2.12
C VAL A 103 -7.44 8.36 1.44
N ALA A 104 -8.60 8.65 2.04
CA ALA A 104 -9.59 9.59 1.51
C ALA A 104 -8.98 11.00 1.32
N ALA A 105 -8.32 11.53 2.34
CA ALA A 105 -7.66 12.84 2.28
C ALA A 105 -6.51 12.88 1.27
N ALA A 106 -5.67 11.83 1.24
CA ALA A 106 -4.61 11.69 0.24
C ALA A 106 -5.17 11.64 -1.19
N SER A 107 -6.34 11.04 -1.39
CA SER A 107 -6.99 10.94 -2.69
C SER A 107 -7.51 12.30 -3.18
N ALA A 108 -8.18 13.05 -2.31
CA ALA A 108 -8.61 14.42 -2.63
C ALA A 108 -7.41 15.35 -2.90
N THR A 109 -6.34 15.20 -2.13
CA THR A 109 -5.08 15.95 -2.33
C THR A 109 -4.43 15.59 -3.67
N ALA A 110 -4.37 14.31 -4.01
CA ALA A 110 -3.82 13.84 -5.27
C ALA A 110 -4.62 14.35 -6.47
N ALA A 111 -5.95 14.39 -6.36
CA ALA A 111 -6.82 14.99 -7.37
C ALA A 111 -6.52 16.49 -7.53
N GLN A 112 -6.50 17.26 -6.43
CA GLN A 112 -6.16 18.69 -6.44
C GLN A 112 -4.82 18.97 -7.13
N VAL A 113 -3.79 18.17 -6.82
CA VAL A 113 -2.46 18.28 -7.44
C VAL A 113 -2.53 17.95 -8.93
N SER A 114 -3.26 16.89 -9.33
CA SER A 114 -3.46 16.54 -10.74
C SER A 114 -4.09 17.67 -11.53
N PHE A 115 -5.20 18.25 -11.03
CA PHE A 115 -5.87 19.37 -11.69
C PHE A 115 -4.96 20.59 -11.81
N THR A 116 -4.22 20.90 -10.76
CA THR A 116 -3.28 22.04 -10.75
C THR A 116 -2.17 21.85 -11.78
N VAL A 117 -1.55 20.66 -11.81
CA VAL A 117 -0.47 20.34 -12.77
C VAL A 117 -0.98 20.34 -14.20
N ARG A 118 -2.17 19.79 -14.45
CA ARG A 118 -2.78 19.81 -15.78
C ARG A 118 -2.98 21.24 -16.28
N ARG A 119 -3.56 22.12 -15.46
CA ARG A 119 -3.77 23.52 -15.84
C ARG A 119 -2.45 24.24 -16.14
N ILE A 120 -1.41 23.99 -15.35
CA ILE A 120 -0.06 24.51 -15.63
C ILE A 120 0.44 24.01 -16.98
N CYS A 121 0.22 22.74 -17.33
CA CYS A 121 0.60 22.21 -18.64
C CYS A 121 -0.19 22.86 -19.79
N GLU A 122 -1.48 23.10 -19.60
CA GLU A 122 -2.38 23.71 -20.60
C GLU A 122 -2.13 25.21 -20.78
N SER A 123 -1.76 25.93 -19.72
CA SER A 123 -1.45 27.36 -19.73
C SER A 123 -0.02 27.69 -20.17
N ASN A 124 0.68 26.74 -20.81
CA ASN A 124 2.10 26.86 -21.19
C ASN A 124 3.03 27.23 -20.00
N GLY A 125 2.78 26.64 -18.83
CA GLY A 125 3.59 26.83 -17.62
C GLY A 125 3.21 28.04 -16.77
N ARG A 126 2.19 28.81 -17.17
CA ARG A 126 1.74 29.98 -16.40
C ARG A 126 0.86 29.55 -15.23
N PHE A 127 1.32 29.86 -14.02
CA PHE A 127 0.52 29.65 -12.83
C PHE A 127 -0.34 30.90 -12.58
N GLU A 128 -1.61 30.87 -12.97
CA GLU A 128 -2.51 32.03 -12.81
C GLU A 128 -3.15 32.06 -11.41
N LYS A 129 -3.73 30.93 -10.95
CA LYS A 129 -4.35 30.84 -9.62
C LYS A 129 -4.53 29.39 -9.18
N LEU A 130 -4.38 29.15 -7.87
CA LEU A 130 -4.76 27.90 -7.21
C LEU A 130 -6.28 27.88 -7.04
N GLU A 131 -6.97 27.14 -7.91
CA GLU A 131 -8.40 26.84 -7.73
C GLU A 131 -8.54 25.52 -6.99
N LEU A 132 -9.20 25.57 -5.84
CA LEU A 132 -9.55 24.38 -5.09
C LEU A 132 -10.67 23.63 -5.82
N ILE A 133 -10.55 22.31 -5.91
CA ILE A 133 -11.62 21.45 -6.40
C ILE A 133 -12.88 21.67 -5.55
N SER A 134 -14.04 21.60 -6.19
CA SER A 134 -15.32 21.72 -5.48
C SER A 134 -15.45 20.62 -4.41
N ARG A 135 -16.28 20.86 -3.40
CA ARG A 135 -16.49 19.91 -2.31
C ARG A 135 -17.02 18.57 -2.83
N GLU A 136 -17.90 18.59 -3.83
CA GLU A 136 -18.47 17.39 -4.45
C GLU A 136 -17.38 16.59 -5.17
N LYS A 137 -16.50 17.26 -5.93
CA LYS A 137 -15.36 16.63 -6.59
C LYS A 137 -14.39 16.04 -5.56
N ALA A 138 -14.06 16.79 -4.50
CA ALA A 138 -13.20 16.30 -3.43
C ALA A 138 -13.75 15.03 -2.77
N LEU A 139 -15.06 15.01 -2.47
CA LEU A 139 -15.75 13.84 -1.93
C LEU A 139 -15.75 12.66 -2.91
N PHE A 140 -16.01 12.90 -4.19
CA PHE A 140 -15.94 11.87 -5.22
C PHE A 140 -14.55 11.23 -5.27
N TYR A 141 -13.49 12.02 -5.38
CA TYR A 141 -12.12 11.50 -5.43
C TYR A 141 -11.70 10.82 -4.14
N ALA A 142 -12.17 11.30 -2.98
CA ALA A 142 -11.97 10.64 -1.70
C ALA A 142 -12.56 9.21 -1.67
N LEU A 143 -13.81 9.05 -2.15
CA LEU A 143 -14.48 7.75 -2.22
C LEU A 143 -13.87 6.84 -3.28
N PHE A 144 -13.64 7.38 -4.49
CA PHE A 144 -13.01 6.65 -5.58
C PHE A 144 -11.63 6.13 -5.15
N GLY A 145 -10.81 6.99 -4.54
CA GLY A 145 -9.48 6.62 -4.09
C GLY A 145 -9.48 5.57 -2.98
N LEU A 146 -10.45 5.58 -2.07
CA LEU A 146 -10.66 4.49 -1.09
C LEU A 146 -10.96 3.15 -1.78
N VAL A 147 -11.87 3.14 -2.75
CA VAL A 147 -12.24 1.95 -3.51
C VAL A 147 -11.05 1.45 -4.34
N ALA A 148 -10.40 2.34 -5.10
CA ALA A 148 -9.21 2.03 -5.89
C ALA A 148 -8.08 1.48 -5.02
N TYR A 149 -7.81 2.11 -3.87
CA TYR A 149 -6.81 1.62 -2.91
C TYR A 149 -7.10 0.19 -2.46
N LYS A 150 -8.36 -0.12 -2.16
CA LYS A 150 -8.78 -1.45 -1.72
C LYS A 150 -8.69 -2.48 -2.84
N VAL A 151 -9.17 -2.15 -4.05
CA VAL A 151 -9.14 -3.03 -5.24
C VAL A 151 -7.72 -3.36 -5.64
N LEU A 152 -6.80 -2.38 -5.56
CA LEU A 152 -5.38 -2.57 -5.83
C LEU A 152 -4.65 -3.38 -4.74
N GLY A 153 -5.36 -3.92 -3.73
CA GLY A 153 -4.78 -4.76 -2.67
C GLY A 153 -4.30 -3.99 -1.44
N GLY A 154 -4.58 -2.69 -1.36
CA GLY A 154 -4.31 -1.87 -0.20
C GLY A 154 -5.12 -2.30 1.03
N ARG A 155 -4.52 -2.17 2.21
CA ARG A 155 -5.16 -2.43 3.51
C ARG A 155 -5.11 -1.15 4.31
N VAL A 156 -6.25 -0.50 4.56
CA VAL A 156 -6.28 0.82 5.22
C VAL A 156 -5.56 0.84 6.58
N ARG A 157 -5.67 -0.23 7.37
CA ARG A 157 -4.93 -0.36 8.65
C ARG A 157 -3.40 -0.30 8.47
N ASN A 158 -2.90 -0.72 7.32
CA ASN A 158 -1.48 -0.72 6.99
C ASN A 158 -0.98 0.68 6.60
N VAL A 159 -1.85 1.69 6.54
CA VAL A 159 -1.40 3.08 6.42
C VAL A 159 -0.69 3.51 7.71
N MET A 160 -1.13 3.06 8.88
CA MET A 160 -0.49 3.38 10.17
C MET A 160 0.85 2.63 10.33
N PRO A 161 1.82 3.18 11.09
CA PRO A 161 3.14 2.56 11.27
C PRO A 161 3.06 1.19 11.97
N SER A 162 4.07 0.35 11.76
CA SER A 162 4.14 -0.99 12.35
C SER A 162 4.66 -0.95 13.78
N ASN A 163 4.00 -1.64 14.72
CA ASN A 163 4.54 -1.90 16.06
C ASN A 163 5.49 -3.09 16.01
N VAL A 164 6.74 -2.92 16.46
CA VAL A 164 7.79 -3.95 16.36
C VAL A 164 7.52 -5.22 17.19
N ILE A 165 6.59 -5.16 18.14
CA ILE A 165 6.23 -6.28 19.03
C ILE A 165 5.05 -7.11 18.47
N ARG A 166 4.41 -6.65 17.39
CA ARG A 166 3.24 -7.29 16.78
C ARG A 166 3.51 -7.54 15.28
N PRO A 167 2.74 -8.43 14.61
CA PRO A 167 2.81 -8.52 13.16
C PRO A 167 2.61 -7.15 12.50
N GLY A 168 3.66 -6.67 11.82
CA GLY A 168 3.63 -5.39 11.11
C GLY A 168 2.75 -5.36 9.86
N ALA A 169 2.70 -4.21 9.21
CA ALA A 169 1.86 -3.97 8.04
C ALA A 169 2.16 -4.90 6.86
N HIS A 170 3.41 -5.33 6.71
CA HIS A 170 3.87 -6.21 5.63
C HIS A 170 3.90 -7.69 6.03
N ALA A 171 3.16 -8.07 7.08
CA ALA A 171 2.95 -9.47 7.49
C ALA A 171 2.03 -10.22 6.50
N HIS A 172 2.52 -10.44 5.28
CA HIS A 172 1.78 -11.10 4.20
C HIS A 172 1.75 -12.62 4.34
N SER A 173 2.87 -13.21 4.76
CA SER A 173 3.04 -14.65 4.88
C SER A 173 3.92 -14.98 6.08
N SER A 174 3.72 -16.16 6.63
CA SER A 174 4.44 -16.71 7.78
C SER A 174 4.39 -18.23 7.74
N ILE A 175 5.36 -18.85 8.41
CA ILE A 175 5.36 -20.29 8.66
C ILE A 175 4.98 -20.57 10.13
N PRO A 176 4.31 -21.68 10.45
CA PRO A 176 4.03 -22.04 11.84
C PRO A 176 5.34 -22.29 12.60
N ALA A 177 5.43 -21.82 13.85
CA ALA A 177 6.59 -22.09 14.71
C ALA A 177 6.37 -23.38 15.49
N ARG A 178 7.43 -24.16 15.72
CA ARG A 178 7.41 -25.35 16.58
C ARG A 178 7.61 -24.96 18.05
N GLY A 179 6.61 -24.25 18.59
CA GLY A 179 6.66 -23.68 19.94
C GLY A 179 7.64 -22.51 20.06
N VAL A 180 8.32 -22.41 21.20
CA VAL A 180 9.25 -21.31 21.55
C VAL A 180 10.69 -21.52 21.04
N ARG A 181 10.94 -22.58 20.26
CA ARG A 181 12.28 -22.93 19.80
C ARG A 181 12.72 -22.02 18.65
N TYR A 182 14.00 -21.72 18.58
CA TYR A 182 14.55 -21.00 17.42
C TYR A 182 14.32 -21.79 16.12
N ALA A 183 14.26 -21.04 15.01
CA ALA A 183 14.07 -21.62 13.69
C ALA A 183 15.24 -22.55 13.34
N ASN A 184 14.93 -23.74 12.84
CA ASN A 184 15.95 -24.65 12.28
C ASN A 184 16.41 -24.17 10.88
N ASP A 185 17.35 -24.90 10.27
CA ASP A 185 17.92 -24.51 8.98
C ASP A 185 16.88 -24.49 7.85
N VAL A 186 15.92 -25.42 7.87
CA VAL A 186 14.84 -25.50 6.88
C VAL A 186 13.90 -24.30 7.03
N GLU A 187 13.44 -24.02 8.25
CA GLU A 187 12.60 -22.86 8.57
C GLU A 187 13.31 -21.54 8.24
N SER A 188 14.60 -21.46 8.53
CA SER A 188 15.45 -20.32 8.18
C SER A 188 15.59 -20.14 6.67
N GLY A 189 15.72 -21.23 5.91
CA GLY A 189 15.67 -21.23 4.45
C GLY A 189 14.36 -20.66 3.92
N LEU A 190 13.22 -21.17 4.40
CA LEU A 190 11.89 -20.69 4.02
C LEU A 190 11.69 -19.21 4.37
N ILE A 191 12.17 -18.77 5.53
CA ILE A 191 12.08 -17.36 5.93
C ILE A 191 12.91 -16.46 5.02
N LYS A 192 14.10 -16.88 4.59
CA LYS A 192 14.92 -16.14 3.62
C LYS A 192 14.17 -15.99 2.29
N ASP A 193 13.47 -17.03 1.83
CA ASP A 193 12.68 -16.97 0.60
C ASP A 193 11.45 -16.06 0.74
N LEU A 194 10.74 -16.13 1.88
CA LEU A 194 9.67 -15.18 2.20
C LEU A 194 10.18 -13.74 2.27
N PHE A 195 11.37 -13.51 2.83
CA PHE A 195 11.99 -12.19 2.91
C PHE A 195 12.36 -11.65 1.52
N LYS A 196 12.90 -12.47 0.61
CA LYS A 196 13.16 -12.06 -0.77
C LYS A 196 11.87 -11.65 -1.49
N ARG A 197 10.79 -12.42 -1.29
CA ARG A 197 9.50 -12.22 -1.98
C ARG A 197 8.70 -11.04 -1.43
N TYR A 198 8.54 -10.97 -0.12
CA TYR A 198 7.64 -10.02 0.54
C TYR A 198 8.40 -8.92 1.30
N GLY A 199 9.64 -9.17 1.71
CA GLY A 199 10.43 -8.26 2.54
C GLY A 199 10.16 -8.41 4.03
N CYS A 200 10.78 -7.54 4.81
CA CYS A 200 10.57 -7.44 6.26
C CYS A 200 9.10 -7.18 6.56
N HIS A 201 8.50 -7.98 7.43
CA HIS A 201 7.08 -7.86 7.75
C HIS A 201 6.72 -6.57 8.51
N HIS A 202 7.70 -5.83 9.05
CA HIS A 202 7.52 -4.53 9.68
C HIS A 202 7.74 -3.37 8.69
N CYS A 203 8.96 -3.20 8.19
CA CYS A 203 9.34 -2.03 7.36
C CYS A 203 9.25 -2.27 5.85
N GLY A 204 8.92 -3.48 5.43
CA GLY A 204 8.92 -3.91 4.04
C GLY A 204 10.31 -4.23 3.50
N ARG A 205 11.43 -3.74 4.06
CA ARG A 205 12.82 -3.86 3.52
C ARG A 205 13.13 -5.26 2.95
N ARG A 206 13.65 -5.33 1.72
CA ARG A 206 14.02 -6.57 1.00
C ARG A 206 15.52 -6.83 0.88
N GLN A 207 16.34 -5.92 1.39
CA GLN A 207 17.80 -5.99 1.33
C GLN A 207 18.40 -6.35 2.69
N GLY A 208 19.48 -7.10 2.66
CA GLY A 208 20.24 -7.55 3.84
C GLY A 208 19.82 -8.94 4.35
N ALA A 209 20.35 -9.31 5.51
CA ALA A 209 20.03 -10.59 6.15
C ALA A 209 18.61 -10.59 6.74
N ALA A 210 17.97 -11.75 6.63
CA ALA A 210 16.65 -12.04 7.19
C ALA A 210 16.79 -12.93 8.43
N ILE A 211 15.97 -12.65 9.44
CA ILE A 211 15.82 -13.45 10.66
C ILE A 211 14.37 -13.95 10.74
N ALA A 212 14.21 -15.16 11.29
CA ALA A 212 12.92 -15.74 11.64
C ALA A 212 12.42 -15.14 12.96
N ASP A 213 11.53 -14.15 12.86
CA ASP A 213 10.95 -13.47 14.01
C ASP A 213 9.71 -14.21 14.53
N HIS A 214 9.69 -14.50 15.83
CA HIS A 214 8.57 -15.16 16.48
C HIS A 214 7.49 -14.15 16.84
N MET A 215 6.27 -14.36 16.34
CA MET A 215 5.10 -13.57 16.70
C MET A 215 4.02 -14.46 17.34
N PRO A 216 3.61 -14.17 18.60
CA PRO A 216 4.22 -13.21 19.53
C PRO A 216 5.65 -13.60 19.92
N ALA A 217 6.44 -12.64 20.41
CA ALA A 217 7.82 -12.89 20.83
C ALA A 217 7.90 -13.91 21.98
N ASN A 218 8.96 -14.71 22.04
CA ASN A 218 9.12 -15.79 23.02
C ASN A 218 8.96 -15.34 24.48
N MET A 219 9.42 -14.14 24.82
CA MET A 219 9.25 -13.55 26.15
C MET A 219 7.75 -13.41 26.50
N LEU A 220 6.97 -12.82 25.59
CA LEU A 220 5.52 -12.62 25.76
C LEU A 220 4.76 -13.94 25.71
N ALA A 221 5.18 -14.88 24.86
CA ALA A 221 4.57 -16.20 24.78
C ALA A 221 4.76 -16.97 26.09
N LYS A 222 5.96 -16.93 26.68
CA LYS A 222 6.26 -17.55 27.98
C LYS A 222 5.48 -16.89 29.12
N GLU A 223 5.41 -15.56 29.14
CA GLU A 223 4.59 -14.83 30.13
C GLU A 223 3.10 -15.21 30.04
N ALA A 224 2.57 -15.31 28.81
CA ALA A 224 1.18 -15.72 28.59
C ALA A 224 0.92 -17.18 28.99
N MET A 225 1.83 -18.11 28.66
CA MET A 225 1.75 -19.51 29.08
C MET A 225 1.89 -19.68 30.59
N ALA A 226 2.70 -18.84 31.25
CA ALA A 226 2.86 -18.87 32.69
C ALA A 226 1.53 -18.57 33.41
N GLY A 227 0.61 -17.83 32.79
CA GLY A 227 -0.70 -17.53 33.34
C GLY A 227 -0.66 -16.72 34.64
N ASN A 228 -1.83 -16.28 35.08
CA ASN A 228 -2.06 -15.73 36.41
C ASN A 228 -2.43 -16.85 37.41
N PHE A 229 -2.35 -16.56 38.70
CA PHE A 229 -2.57 -17.56 39.76
C PHE A 229 -3.86 -18.37 39.56
N PHE A 230 -4.96 -17.71 39.18
CA PHE A 230 -6.25 -18.36 38.92
C PHE A 230 -6.25 -19.31 37.72
N THR A 231 -5.54 -18.99 36.61
CA THR A 231 -5.48 -19.90 35.45
C THR A 231 -4.68 -21.15 35.76
N ARG A 232 -3.63 -21.04 36.59
CA ARG A 232 -2.90 -22.20 37.13
C ARG A 232 -3.79 -23.05 38.03
N LEU A 233 -4.55 -22.42 38.92
CA LEU A 233 -5.45 -23.11 39.85
C LEU A 233 -6.54 -23.89 39.11
N LEU A 234 -7.04 -23.35 38.00
CA LEU A 234 -8.05 -24.00 37.15
C LEU A 234 -7.47 -25.04 36.19
N GLY A 235 -6.16 -25.31 36.23
CA GLY A 235 -5.50 -26.28 35.33
C GLY A 235 -5.58 -25.94 33.84
N LYS A 236 -5.96 -24.71 33.48
CA LYS A 236 -6.12 -24.31 32.08
C LYS A 236 -4.77 -23.92 31.50
N GLN A 237 -4.17 -24.82 30.73
CA GLN A 237 -2.96 -24.53 29.97
C GLN A 237 -3.28 -23.65 28.76
N ILE A 238 -2.71 -22.45 28.73
CA ILE A 238 -2.83 -21.55 27.58
C ILE A 238 -1.77 -21.95 26.54
N ILE A 239 -2.22 -22.47 25.39
CA ILE A 239 -1.34 -22.73 24.25
C ILE A 239 -1.28 -21.45 23.41
N VAL A 240 -0.09 -20.85 23.32
CA VAL A 240 0.15 -19.68 22.47
C VAL A 240 0.69 -20.14 21.13
N GLU A 241 -0.13 -20.07 20.09
CA GLU A 241 0.32 -20.33 18.72
C GLU A 241 1.28 -19.22 18.26
N GLN A 242 2.53 -19.61 18.02
CA GLN A 242 3.55 -18.71 17.48
C GLN A 242 3.75 -18.97 15.99
N ARG A 243 4.11 -17.91 15.26
CA ARG A 243 4.42 -17.98 13.84
C ARG A 243 5.73 -17.25 13.56
N LEU A 244 6.48 -17.73 12.57
CA LEU A 244 7.72 -17.11 12.12
C LEU A 244 7.43 -16.16 10.95
N TYR A 245 7.87 -14.92 11.08
CA TYR A 245 7.80 -13.90 10.04
C TYR A 245 9.20 -13.47 9.59
N PRO A 246 9.37 -13.08 8.30
CA PRO A 246 10.63 -12.56 7.82
C PRO A 246 10.89 -11.15 8.38
N GLN A 247 11.97 -10.96 9.13
CA GLN A 247 12.33 -9.68 9.74
C GLN A 247 13.77 -9.29 9.38
N CYS A 248 14.01 -8.00 9.13
CA CYS A 248 15.37 -7.49 8.92
C CYS A 248 16.08 -7.20 10.25
N LEU A 249 17.42 -7.28 10.24
CA LEU A 249 18.27 -7.00 11.40
C LEU A 249 17.95 -5.67 12.14
N PRO A 250 17.75 -4.52 11.45
CA PRO A 250 17.40 -3.27 12.14
C PRO A 250 16.08 -3.35 12.91
N CYS A 251 15.05 -3.97 12.33
CA CYS A 251 13.76 -4.14 13.02
C CYS A 251 13.88 -5.10 14.21
N SER A 252 14.66 -6.17 14.08
CA SER A 252 14.93 -7.12 15.17
C SER A 252 15.65 -6.46 16.36
N LYS A 253 16.65 -5.60 16.09
CA LYS A 253 17.34 -4.81 17.14
C LYS A 253 16.40 -3.84 17.84
N LEU A 254 15.50 -3.18 17.09
CA LEU A 254 14.48 -2.31 17.66
C LEU A 254 13.48 -3.09 18.51
N GLN A 255 13.03 -4.25 18.04
CA GLN A 255 12.12 -5.13 18.76
C GLN A 255 12.72 -5.61 20.08
N SER A 256 13.95 -6.15 20.08
CA SER A 256 14.61 -6.61 21.30
C SER A 256 14.76 -5.49 22.34
N THR A 257 15.08 -4.28 21.88
CA THR A 257 15.15 -3.09 22.74
C THR A 257 13.78 -2.68 23.27
N ALA A 258 12.75 -2.72 22.43
CA ALA A 258 11.38 -2.43 22.79
C ALA A 258 10.85 -3.41 23.85
N LEU A 259 11.10 -4.71 23.68
CA LEU A 259 10.73 -5.76 24.63
C LEU A 259 11.42 -5.57 25.99
N ARG A 260 12.75 -5.34 26.00
CA ARG A 260 13.52 -5.15 27.24
C ARG A 260 13.04 -3.96 28.08
N HIS A 261 12.58 -2.90 27.44
CA HIS A 261 12.15 -1.68 28.12
C HIS A 261 10.62 -1.53 28.21
N GLY A 262 9.84 -2.53 27.77
CA GLY A 262 8.38 -2.43 27.71
C GLY A 262 7.88 -1.25 26.86
N LYS A 263 8.64 -0.85 25.82
CA LYS A 263 8.34 0.35 25.02
C LYS A 263 7.55 0.02 23.76
N HIS A 264 6.61 0.88 23.42
CA HIS A 264 5.92 0.85 22.12
C HIS A 264 6.80 1.51 21.04
N SER A 265 7.59 0.72 20.33
CA SER A 265 8.41 1.20 19.23
C SER A 265 7.71 1.02 17.88
N LEU A 266 7.60 2.12 17.14
CA LEU A 266 6.89 2.17 15.85
C LEU A 266 7.86 2.41 14.69
N VAL A 267 7.65 1.67 13.61
CA VAL A 267 8.50 1.67 12.41
C VAL A 267 7.68 2.06 11.18
N PHE A 268 8.22 2.96 10.37
CA PHE A 268 7.66 3.38 9.09
C PHE A 268 7.91 2.33 8.01
N HIS A 269 7.06 2.28 6.98
CA HIS A 269 7.13 1.19 5.99
C HIS A 269 6.72 1.53 4.56
N TYR A 270 7.05 2.74 4.11
CA TYR A 270 7.03 3.07 2.68
C TYR A 270 8.27 2.50 2.01
N HIS A 271 8.02 1.52 1.14
CA HIS A 271 9.08 0.77 0.49
C HIS A 271 9.73 1.59 -0.64
N ARG A 272 11.07 1.50 -0.77
CA ARG A 272 11.79 1.99 -1.96
C ARG A 272 11.72 0.93 -3.05
N GLY A 273 11.23 1.29 -4.25
CA GLY A 273 11.57 0.57 -5.49
C GLY A 273 10.47 -0.24 -6.21
N ILE A 274 9.29 -0.49 -5.61
CA ILE A 274 8.16 -1.08 -6.36
C ILE A 274 6.90 -0.27 -6.05
N PRO A 275 6.14 0.20 -7.06
CA PRO A 275 4.89 0.90 -6.83
C PRO A 275 3.92 -0.03 -6.10
N GLN A 276 3.74 0.22 -4.79
CA GLN A 276 2.76 -0.45 -3.97
C GLN A 276 1.34 0.04 -4.34
N PRO A 277 0.27 -0.62 -3.88
CA PRO A 277 -1.10 -0.16 -4.11
C PRO A 277 -1.32 1.36 -3.92
N PRO A 278 -0.68 2.04 -2.94
CA PRO A 278 -0.66 3.50 -2.86
C PRO A 278 -0.27 4.25 -4.14
N ALA A 279 0.81 3.85 -4.82
CA ALA A 279 1.34 4.58 -5.96
C ALA A 279 0.38 4.49 -7.16
N TRP A 280 -0.15 3.29 -7.40
CA TRP A 280 -1.15 3.05 -8.44
C TRP A 280 -2.46 3.77 -8.15
N THR A 281 -2.87 3.86 -6.88
CA THR A 281 -4.08 4.60 -6.50
C THR A 281 -3.98 6.08 -6.90
N GLY A 282 -2.90 6.76 -6.51
CA GLY A 282 -2.69 8.16 -6.89
C GLY A 282 -2.56 8.35 -8.40
N PHE A 283 -1.91 7.41 -9.09
CA PHE A 283 -1.84 7.43 -10.56
C PHE A 283 -3.22 7.31 -11.20
N CYS A 284 -4.04 6.34 -10.78
CA CYS A 284 -5.41 6.16 -11.26
C CYS A 284 -6.28 7.39 -11.01
N ILE A 285 -6.13 8.04 -9.85
CA ILE A 285 -6.82 9.29 -9.54
C ILE A 285 -6.43 10.40 -10.52
N GLY A 286 -5.13 10.59 -10.77
CA GLY A 286 -4.69 11.64 -11.68
C GLY A 286 -4.98 11.33 -13.16
N ALA A 287 -5.07 10.05 -13.51
CA ALA A 287 -5.45 9.59 -14.85
C ALA A 287 -6.97 9.69 -15.10
N LEU A 288 -7.79 9.63 -14.03
CA LEU A 288 -9.24 9.76 -14.14
C LEU A 288 -9.63 11.18 -14.56
N GLN A 289 -9.97 11.32 -15.84
CA GLN A 289 -10.50 12.54 -16.42
C GLN A 289 -12.03 12.53 -16.26
N ILE A 290 -12.52 13.25 -15.26
CA ILE A 290 -13.93 13.65 -15.29
C ILE A 290 -13.96 14.87 -16.19
N GLN A 291 -14.60 14.76 -17.35
CA GLN A 291 -14.88 15.94 -18.17
C GLN A 291 -15.66 16.89 -17.28
N GLU A 292 -15.15 18.11 -17.14
CA GLU A 292 -15.98 19.19 -16.63
C GLU A 292 -17.00 19.39 -17.74
N ASP A 293 -18.19 18.84 -17.56
CA ASP A 293 -19.33 19.31 -18.31
C ASP A 293 -19.36 20.80 -18.02
N GLU A 294 -18.94 21.61 -19.00
CA GLU A 294 -19.11 23.04 -18.96
C GLU A 294 -20.58 23.23 -18.64
N HIS A 295 -20.87 23.61 -17.40
CA HIS A 295 -22.23 23.95 -17.03
C HIS A 295 -22.66 24.95 -18.08
N PRO A 296 -23.69 24.64 -18.90
CA PRO A 296 -24.12 25.54 -19.95
C PRO A 296 -24.32 26.88 -19.26
N GLN A 297 -23.54 27.89 -19.66
CA GLN A 297 -23.67 29.22 -19.10
C GLN A 297 -25.14 29.54 -19.20
N TYR A 298 -25.84 29.56 -18.06
CA TYR A 298 -27.21 30.04 -18.01
C TYR A 298 -27.08 31.51 -18.35
N SER A 299 -27.21 31.82 -19.64
CA SER A 299 -27.12 33.16 -20.16
C SER A 299 -28.27 33.92 -19.52
N ASN A 300 -27.96 34.74 -18.51
CA ASN A 300 -28.87 35.70 -17.91
C ASN A 300 -29.19 36.83 -18.92
N SER A 301 -29.68 36.47 -20.11
CA SER A 301 -30.02 37.40 -21.19
C SER A 301 -31.53 37.50 -21.38
N SER A 302 -32.33 37.70 -20.32
CA SER A 302 -33.76 38.02 -20.51
C SER A 302 -34.48 38.67 -19.32
N TYR A 303 -33.93 39.74 -18.73
CA TYR A 303 -34.77 40.72 -18.02
C TYR A 303 -34.20 42.14 -18.22
N ARG A 304 -34.32 42.64 -19.44
CA ARG A 304 -34.55 44.08 -19.69
C ARG A 304 -35.98 44.21 -20.19
N ARG A 305 -36.87 44.68 -19.31
CA ARG A 305 -38.08 45.41 -19.69
C ARG A 305 -37.84 46.87 -19.38
#